data_AF-A0A9D5Q9K6-F1
#
_entry.id   AF-A0A9D5Q9K6-F1
#
_cell.length_a   1.000
_cell.length_b   1.000
_cell.length_c   1.000
_cell.angle_alpha   90.00
_cell.angle_beta   90.00
_cell.angle_gamma   90.00
#
_symmetry.space_group_name_H-M   'P 1'
#
loop_
_entity.id
_entity.type
_entity.pdbx_description
1 polymer ?
#
loop_
_entity_poly.entity_id
_entity_poly.type
_entity_poly.pdbx_seq_one_letter_code
_entity_poly.pdbx_strand_id
1 'polypeptide(L)'
;MKIGAITFGPSVRGRFVLTGIIAAALFCAANGKTRWSSIYLVPDADMLDGGQFLVGFNGFVSKDTTEKSSIGQTYLLRLGIIEWVNIHLGYAGGPTVGFKARILGETRPLIPSLSIGAHNVFTHKEAHYYRYESESDPETELFIALGKSFETVKARFHAGVQTVPRSESEAFNPYFALEKYFGLGIYSSFILHRRDRAFRGSAFLNWRLFKNHVELCAGAVDLQDLFIDHEDGISPSLVPDQPAGFSRPGIWIGIRFQHAIGLGRAGGFASVEDRLARQDDRIGSLESELDSIRLLLDRTHQSISAVEKSVHGLADSIGGHSGKLKAIMLDKIVRLKSLYEVDRFEPEKVRRVAAEIVGFGDRAVPALKEILLDRKVDRRLRMHAASMLGEIGNKTASDALLDLLTQTGDTEIKVELLIALGKMNETRAMYLMEQLANDPDDAVALAAQEVLRRMAERTGARITPGTSMREIDRGAAAKPKGANLDTTTESGSQVPPVAGPSSPAGTEISPDAPVDTLPRTPAPRANPRPSTNRFGGTSPRRPSSPRAPTPPAAPTAPPRQESENSPVP
;
A
#
# COMPACT_ATOMS: atom_id res chain seq x y z
N MET A 1 -64.49 -7.42 18.14
CA MET A 1 -63.79 -6.11 18.19
C MET A 1 -63.25 -5.80 16.80
N LYS A 2 -63.86 -4.81 16.11
CA LYS A 2 -63.37 -4.32 14.83
C LYS A 2 -62.08 -3.54 15.08
N ILE A 3 -60.98 -3.94 14.44
CA ILE A 3 -59.73 -3.20 14.41
C ILE A 3 -60.03 -1.92 13.62
N GLY A 4 -60.16 -0.80 14.34
CA GLY A 4 -60.41 0.52 13.76
C GLY A 4 -59.28 0.90 12.83
N ALA A 5 -59.63 1.34 11.62
CA ALA A 5 -58.71 1.87 10.64
C ALA A 5 -57.86 2.99 11.25
N ILE A 6 -56.54 2.91 11.03
CA ILE A 6 -55.60 4.00 11.31
C ILE A 6 -55.92 5.10 10.29
N THR A 7 -56.80 6.02 10.67
CA THR A 7 -57.06 7.25 9.92
C THR A 7 -55.87 8.20 10.09
N PHE A 8 -54.97 8.20 9.11
CA PHE A 8 -54.08 9.34 8.87
C PHE A 8 -54.92 10.48 8.28
N GLY A 9 -55.29 11.47 9.10
CA GLY A 9 -55.82 12.74 8.59
C GLY A 9 -54.68 13.55 7.94
N PRO A 10 -54.71 13.89 6.64
CA PRO A 10 -53.57 14.53 6.00
C PRO A 10 -53.84 16.00 5.68
N SER A 11 -52.90 16.89 6.03
CA SER A 11 -52.61 18.05 5.19
C SER A 11 -51.47 17.67 4.22
N VAL A 12 -51.70 17.86 2.92
CA VAL A 12 -50.80 17.44 1.83
C VAL A 12 -49.43 18.14 1.90
N ARG A 13 -49.34 19.28 2.60
CA ARG A 13 -48.11 20.09 2.75
C ARG A 13 -47.16 19.57 3.83
N GLY A 14 -47.66 18.95 4.91
CA GLY A 14 -46.80 18.33 5.94
C GLY A 14 -45.93 17.19 5.38
N ARG A 15 -46.40 16.51 4.32
CA ARG A 15 -45.62 15.51 3.59
C ARG A 15 -44.40 16.12 2.91
N PHE A 16 -44.46 17.32 2.34
CA PHE A 16 -43.33 17.92 1.62
C PHE A 16 -42.22 18.39 2.55
N VAL A 17 -42.57 18.94 3.72
CA VAL A 17 -41.58 19.35 4.73
C VAL A 17 -40.86 18.12 5.30
N LEU A 18 -41.59 17.06 5.66
CA LEU A 18 -41.00 15.83 6.17
C LEU A 18 -40.16 15.09 5.11
N THR A 19 -40.64 15.03 3.86
CA THR A 19 -39.91 14.36 2.76
C THR A 19 -38.66 15.15 2.36
N GLY A 20 -38.70 16.49 2.40
CA GLY A 20 -37.56 17.36 2.14
C GLY A 20 -36.46 17.25 3.21
N ILE A 21 -36.84 17.14 4.49
CA ILE A 21 -35.89 16.98 5.60
C ILE A 21 -35.24 15.59 5.58
N ILE A 22 -35.99 14.53 5.23
CA ILE A 22 -35.47 13.17 5.07
C ILE A 22 -34.51 13.08 3.87
N ALA A 23 -34.79 13.78 2.77
CA ALA A 23 -33.94 13.80 1.58
C ALA A 23 -32.62 14.55 1.79
N ALA A 24 -32.61 15.63 2.57
CA ALA A 24 -31.40 16.40 2.89
C ALA A 24 -30.43 15.63 3.82
N ALA A 25 -30.92 14.63 4.56
CA ALA A 25 -30.11 13.80 5.46
C ALA A 25 -29.23 12.76 4.74
N LEU A 26 -29.32 12.58 3.41
CA LEU A 26 -28.79 11.39 2.73
C LEU A 26 -27.38 11.48 2.11
N PHE A 27 -26.70 12.64 2.12
CA PHE A 27 -25.37 12.73 1.47
C PHE A 27 -24.24 13.02 2.45
N CYS A 28 -23.50 11.96 2.81
CA CYS A 28 -22.05 11.92 3.09
C CYS A 28 -21.70 10.53 3.65
N ALA A 29 -20.63 9.89 3.16
CA ALA A 29 -20.21 8.56 3.59
C ALA A 29 -19.45 8.60 4.94
N ALA A 30 -19.95 7.90 5.97
CA ALA A 30 -19.25 7.45 7.19
C ALA A 30 -20.20 6.71 8.13
N ASN A 31 -19.64 5.86 9.00
CA ASN A 31 -20.37 4.94 9.86
C ASN A 31 -21.24 5.68 10.90
N GLY A 32 -22.23 5.03 11.54
CA GLY A 32 -23.27 5.70 12.36
C GLY A 32 -23.52 5.14 13.77
N LYS A 33 -22.49 4.67 14.49
CA LYS A 33 -22.62 4.12 15.87
C LYS A 33 -22.13 5.12 16.91
N THR A 34 -23.00 5.58 17.80
CA THR A 34 -22.66 6.50 18.91
C THR A 34 -22.70 5.76 20.26
N ARG A 35 -21.77 6.04 21.19
CA ARG A 35 -21.73 5.39 22.53
C ARG A 35 -22.81 5.91 23.48
N TRP A 36 -23.33 7.09 23.20
CA TRP A 36 -24.44 7.72 23.90
C TRP A 36 -25.29 8.45 22.87
N SER A 37 -26.59 8.17 22.86
CA SER A 37 -27.50 8.72 21.85
C SER A 37 -27.73 10.22 22.07
N SER A 38 -27.89 10.95 20.98
CA SER A 38 -28.35 12.34 20.90
C SER A 38 -29.88 12.46 20.97
N ILE A 39 -30.58 11.37 21.32
CA ILE A 39 -32.02 11.34 21.57
C ILE A 39 -32.30 11.58 23.06
N TYR A 40 -33.28 12.44 23.37
CA TYR A 40 -33.58 12.88 24.75
C TYR A 40 -34.96 12.48 25.26
N LEU A 41 -35.97 12.47 24.38
CA LEU A 41 -37.35 12.24 24.76
C LEU A 41 -37.63 10.73 24.91
N VAL A 42 -37.22 9.93 23.93
CA VAL A 42 -37.49 8.48 23.92
C VAL A 42 -36.27 7.65 24.36
N PRO A 43 -36.46 6.42 24.86
CA PRO A 43 -35.40 5.49 25.19
C PRO A 43 -34.57 5.04 23.98
N ASP A 44 -33.33 4.66 24.26
CA ASP A 44 -32.34 4.24 23.26
C ASP A 44 -31.69 2.89 23.63
N ALA A 45 -31.12 2.21 22.63
CA ALA A 45 -30.37 0.97 22.80
C ALA A 45 -28.86 1.17 23.03
N ASP A 46 -28.42 2.42 23.12
CA ASP A 46 -27.01 2.77 23.28
C ASP A 46 -26.62 2.69 24.76
N MET A 47 -25.35 2.40 25.04
CA MET A 47 -24.88 2.16 26.41
C MET A 47 -23.57 2.87 26.63
N LEU A 48 -23.45 3.51 27.79
CA LEU A 48 -22.16 3.93 28.33
C LEU A 48 -21.33 2.69 28.66
N ASP A 49 -20.02 2.76 28.38
CA ASP A 49 -19.10 1.69 28.72
C ASP A 49 -18.89 1.58 30.23
N GLY A 50 -18.39 0.42 30.67
CA GLY A 50 -18.01 0.21 32.06
C GLY A 50 -17.01 1.27 32.53
N GLY A 51 -17.33 1.92 33.65
CA GLY A 51 -16.50 2.98 34.23
C GLY A 51 -16.68 4.35 33.60
N GLN A 52 -17.64 4.54 32.69
CA GLN A 52 -17.99 5.87 32.18
C GLN A 52 -19.19 6.47 32.92
N PHE A 53 -19.21 7.80 33.00
CA PHE A 53 -20.37 8.53 33.47
C PHE A 53 -20.72 9.67 32.53
N LEU A 54 -21.96 10.11 32.64
CA LEU A 54 -22.54 11.20 31.87
C LEU A 54 -23.41 12.04 32.79
N VAL A 55 -23.15 13.33 32.85
CA VAL A 55 -23.98 14.31 33.57
C VAL A 55 -24.71 15.18 32.56
N GLY A 56 -26.01 15.37 32.72
CA GLY A 56 -26.85 16.18 31.84
C GLY A 56 -27.68 17.20 32.61
N PHE A 57 -27.75 18.41 32.08
CA PHE A 57 -28.57 19.51 32.58
C PHE A 57 -29.47 19.96 31.45
N ASN A 58 -30.79 19.94 31.67
CA ASN A 58 -31.76 20.21 30.62
C ASN A 58 -32.81 21.21 31.09
N GLY A 59 -33.24 22.07 30.18
CA GLY A 59 -34.34 23.01 30.34
C GLY A 59 -35.35 22.86 29.22
N PHE A 60 -36.63 22.94 29.56
CA PHE A 60 -37.74 22.94 28.62
C PHE A 60 -38.57 24.20 28.84
N VAL A 61 -38.69 25.01 27.79
CA VAL A 61 -39.46 26.25 27.80
C VAL A 61 -40.76 26.03 27.03
N SER A 62 -41.88 26.29 27.68
CA SER A 62 -43.22 26.20 27.10
C SER A 62 -44.10 27.37 27.56
N LYS A 63 -45.25 27.56 26.92
CA LYS A 63 -46.32 28.41 27.42
C LYS A 63 -47.53 27.55 27.80
N ASP A 64 -48.33 28.05 28.73
CA ASP A 64 -49.64 27.49 29.04
C ASP A 64 -50.74 28.13 28.16
N THR A 65 -51.98 27.64 28.24
CA THR A 65 -53.14 28.22 27.51
C THR A 65 -53.43 29.67 27.86
N THR A 66 -52.94 30.14 29.00
CA THR A 66 -53.01 31.55 29.45
C THR A 66 -51.82 32.40 28.97
N GLU A 67 -51.02 31.88 28.03
CA GLU A 67 -49.76 32.44 27.53
C GLU A 67 -48.63 32.63 28.55
N LYS A 68 -48.82 32.19 29.80
CA LYS A 68 -47.81 32.29 30.84
C LYS A 68 -46.63 31.36 30.54
N SER A 69 -45.44 31.93 30.41
CA SER A 69 -44.21 31.17 30.18
C SER A 69 -43.81 30.32 31.38
N SER A 70 -43.21 29.19 31.06
CA SER A 70 -42.94 28.07 31.95
C SER A 70 -41.55 27.51 31.63
N ILE A 71 -40.75 27.21 32.65
CA ILE A 71 -39.49 26.47 32.49
C ILE A 71 -39.48 25.24 33.39
N GLY A 72 -39.38 24.06 32.78
CA GLY A 72 -39.11 22.80 33.47
C GLY A 72 -37.63 22.46 33.39
N GLN A 73 -37.02 22.03 34.49
CA GLN A 73 -35.58 21.74 34.55
C GLN A 73 -35.36 20.29 35.01
N THR A 74 -34.40 19.61 34.41
CA THR A 74 -34.00 18.27 34.85
C THR A 74 -32.49 18.12 34.93
N TYR A 75 -32.06 17.28 35.87
CA TYR A 75 -30.68 16.89 36.07
C TYR A 75 -30.58 15.38 35.96
N LEU A 76 -29.57 14.88 35.25
CA LEU A 76 -29.40 13.45 35.01
C LEU A 76 -27.94 13.05 35.16
N LEU A 77 -27.69 11.99 35.92
CA LEU A 77 -26.44 11.27 35.99
C LEU A 77 -26.69 9.85 35.45
N ARG A 78 -25.96 9.46 34.41
CA ARG A 78 -25.93 8.09 33.91
C ARG A 78 -24.57 7.47 34.21
N LEU A 79 -24.58 6.25 34.70
CA LEU A 79 -23.39 5.47 35.05
C LEU A 79 -23.36 4.19 34.22
N GLY A 80 -22.29 4.00 33.47
CA GLY A 80 -21.96 2.72 32.85
C GLY A 80 -21.26 1.82 33.85
N ILE A 81 -21.99 0.87 34.42
CA ILE A 81 -21.43 -0.07 35.40
C ILE A 81 -20.55 -1.09 34.68
N ILE A 82 -21.13 -1.72 33.66
CA ILE A 82 -20.49 -2.63 32.71
C ILE A 82 -21.13 -2.41 31.35
N GLU A 83 -20.54 -2.95 30.29
CA GLU A 83 -21.00 -2.75 28.89
C GLU A 83 -22.44 -3.18 28.58
N TRP A 84 -23.05 -3.92 29.51
CA TRP A 84 -24.39 -4.49 29.39
C TRP A 84 -25.41 -3.83 30.31
N VAL A 85 -24.99 -3.00 31.26
CA VAL A 85 -25.87 -2.41 32.28
C VAL A 85 -25.52 -0.95 32.55
N ASN A 86 -26.51 -0.08 32.45
CA ASN A 86 -26.43 1.33 32.81
C ASN A 86 -27.45 1.64 33.90
N ILE A 87 -27.05 2.50 34.84
CA ILE A 87 -27.92 3.02 35.91
C ILE A 87 -28.04 4.52 35.72
N HIS A 88 -29.22 5.04 36.01
CA HIS A 88 -29.59 6.44 35.82
C HIS A 88 -30.12 6.96 37.15
N LEU A 89 -29.62 8.11 37.57
CA LEU A 89 -30.07 8.87 38.73
C LEU A 89 -30.38 10.27 38.23
N GLY A 90 -31.48 10.88 38.66
CA GLY A 90 -31.83 12.20 38.19
C GLY A 90 -32.80 12.92 39.09
N TYR A 91 -33.14 14.13 38.67
CA TYR A 91 -34.14 14.98 39.29
C TYR A 91 -34.98 15.63 38.21
N ALA A 92 -36.31 15.54 38.34
CA ALA A 92 -37.28 16.14 37.44
C ALA A 92 -38.50 16.63 38.23
N GLY A 93 -38.32 17.67 39.04
CA GLY A 93 -39.32 18.08 40.05
C GLY A 93 -39.37 17.16 41.28
N GLY A 94 -38.74 15.99 41.20
CA GLY A 94 -38.53 15.02 42.26
C GLY A 94 -37.41 14.05 41.86
N PRO A 95 -36.89 13.23 42.80
CA PRO A 95 -35.86 12.25 42.49
C PRO A 95 -36.38 11.21 41.50
N THR A 96 -35.56 10.82 40.53
CA THR A 96 -35.92 9.79 39.56
C THR A 96 -34.77 8.82 39.35
N VAL A 97 -35.10 7.55 39.15
CA VAL A 97 -34.12 6.47 38.93
C VAL A 97 -34.48 5.71 37.65
N GLY A 98 -33.47 5.12 37.02
CA GLY A 98 -33.67 4.21 35.91
C GLY A 98 -32.55 3.18 35.81
N PHE A 99 -32.84 2.10 35.13
CA PHE A 99 -31.90 1.06 34.76
C PHE A 99 -32.13 0.66 33.31
N LYS A 100 -31.04 0.37 32.61
CA LYS A 100 -31.07 -0.09 31.22
C LYS A 100 -30.13 -1.27 31.08
N ALA A 101 -30.61 -2.36 30.51
CA ALA A 101 -29.84 -3.54 30.21
C ALA A 101 -29.86 -3.82 28.71
N ARG A 102 -28.69 -4.08 28.15
CA ARG A 102 -28.55 -4.52 26.75
C ARG A 102 -28.87 -6.02 26.67
N ILE A 103 -29.71 -6.40 25.72
CA ILE A 103 -29.97 -7.81 25.37
C ILE A 103 -29.10 -8.21 24.19
N LEU A 104 -29.02 -7.33 23.18
CA LEU A 104 -28.31 -7.59 21.95
C LEU A 104 -27.45 -6.40 21.58
N GLY A 105 -26.23 -6.69 21.14
CA GLY A 105 -25.34 -5.70 20.56
C GLY A 105 -25.33 -5.81 19.05
N GLU A 106 -25.10 -4.68 18.37
CA GLU A 106 -24.96 -4.61 16.91
C GLU A 106 -23.60 -5.16 16.42
N THR A 107 -23.28 -6.41 16.77
CA THR A 107 -21.98 -7.05 16.50
C THR A 107 -21.84 -7.52 15.05
N ARG A 108 -22.96 -7.74 14.35
CA ARG A 108 -23.01 -8.16 12.94
C ARG A 108 -23.85 -7.18 12.09
N PRO A 109 -23.60 -7.08 10.77
CA PRO A 109 -24.29 -6.11 9.90
C PRO A 109 -25.81 -6.18 9.90
N LEU A 110 -26.41 -7.37 10.06
CA LEU A 110 -27.87 -7.56 10.04
C LEU A 110 -28.52 -7.54 11.44
N ILE A 111 -27.72 -7.59 12.50
CA ILE A 111 -28.23 -7.68 13.87
C ILE A 111 -28.38 -6.26 14.42
N PRO A 112 -29.55 -5.82 14.93
CA PRO A 112 -29.68 -4.55 15.63
C PRO A 112 -29.18 -4.65 17.07
N SER A 113 -28.92 -3.50 17.71
CA SER A 113 -28.83 -3.44 19.17
C SER A 113 -30.23 -3.45 19.78
N LEU A 114 -30.40 -4.16 20.89
CA LEU A 114 -31.65 -4.26 21.64
C LEU A 114 -31.35 -4.02 23.11
N SER A 115 -32.13 -3.16 23.76
CA SER A 115 -32.11 -2.94 25.20
C SER A 115 -33.52 -3.01 25.78
N ILE A 116 -33.56 -3.31 27.06
CA ILE A 116 -34.76 -3.22 27.89
C ILE A 116 -34.42 -2.44 29.14
N GLY A 117 -35.41 -1.80 29.75
CA GLY A 117 -35.16 -1.07 30.98
C GLY A 117 -36.41 -0.49 31.60
N ALA A 118 -36.19 0.15 32.72
CA ALA A 118 -37.15 1.05 33.32
C ALA A 118 -36.49 2.41 33.57
N HIS A 119 -37.23 3.47 33.37
CA HIS A 119 -36.83 4.83 33.75
C HIS A 119 -38.02 5.55 34.36
N ASN A 120 -37.82 6.80 34.80
CA ASN A 120 -38.88 7.57 35.46
C ASN A 120 -39.40 6.88 36.75
N VAL A 121 -38.56 6.10 37.45
CA VAL A 121 -38.94 5.50 38.74
C VAL A 121 -39.08 6.62 39.77
N PHE A 122 -40.21 6.69 40.46
CA PHE A 122 -40.66 7.77 41.38
C PHE A 122 -41.22 9.02 40.70
N THR A 123 -40.46 9.67 39.81
CA THR A 123 -40.90 10.90 39.14
C THR A 123 -40.66 10.84 37.64
N HIS A 124 -41.65 11.27 36.86
CA HIS A 124 -41.62 11.24 35.41
C HIS A 124 -41.15 12.55 34.78
N LYS A 125 -40.08 12.47 33.98
CA LYS A 125 -39.45 13.64 33.35
C LYS A 125 -40.41 14.45 32.47
N GLU A 126 -41.21 13.78 31.63
CA GLU A 126 -42.10 14.47 30.69
C GLU A 126 -43.33 15.05 31.38
N ALA A 127 -43.91 14.35 32.37
CA ALA A 127 -44.98 14.90 33.21
C ALA A 127 -44.50 16.18 33.90
N HIS A 128 -43.26 16.21 34.41
CA HIS A 128 -42.67 17.42 34.97
C HIS A 128 -42.52 18.56 33.93
N TYR A 129 -41.98 18.27 32.74
CA TYR A 129 -41.85 19.27 31.66
C TYR A 129 -43.20 19.85 31.23
N TYR A 130 -44.20 18.98 31.11
CA TYR A 130 -45.51 19.33 30.61
C TYR A 130 -46.48 19.76 31.71
N ARG A 131 -46.04 19.76 32.97
CA ARG A 131 -46.88 20.07 34.15
C ARG A 131 -48.14 19.23 34.20
N TYR A 132 -47.99 17.96 33.89
CA TYR A 132 -49.04 16.98 34.09
C TYR A 132 -49.07 16.61 35.57
N GLU A 133 -50.13 17.02 36.28
CA GLU A 133 -50.31 16.71 37.70
C GLU A 133 -50.89 15.29 37.83
N SER A 134 -50.17 14.41 38.54
CA SER A 134 -50.58 13.03 38.81
C SER A 134 -50.90 12.89 40.31
N GLU A 135 -52.11 12.43 40.64
CA GLU A 135 -52.67 12.55 42.00
C GLU A 135 -52.20 11.49 43.04
N SER A 136 -51.30 10.54 42.76
CA SER A 136 -50.72 9.63 43.81
C SER A 136 -49.79 8.53 43.26
N ASP A 137 -48.67 8.13 43.90
CA ASP A 137 -47.86 6.89 43.65
C ASP A 137 -47.11 6.67 42.30
N PRO A 138 -45.97 5.93 42.27
CA PRO A 138 -44.84 6.18 41.36
C PRO A 138 -45.06 5.88 39.87
N GLU A 139 -44.46 6.72 39.02
CA GLU A 139 -44.68 6.82 37.57
C GLU A 139 -43.69 5.98 36.72
N THR A 140 -43.40 4.74 37.13
CA THR A 140 -42.38 3.90 36.47
C THR A 140 -42.74 3.58 35.02
N GLU A 141 -41.84 3.94 34.10
CA GLU A 141 -41.96 3.66 32.68
C GLU A 141 -41.03 2.51 32.29
N LEU A 142 -41.60 1.45 31.72
CA LEU A 142 -40.89 0.32 31.15
C LEU A 142 -40.71 0.53 29.64
N PHE A 143 -39.59 0.06 29.09
CA PHE A 143 -39.35 0.16 27.65
C PHE A 143 -38.57 -1.02 27.07
N ILE A 144 -38.76 -1.20 25.77
CA ILE A 144 -37.91 -1.99 24.89
C ILE A 144 -37.45 -1.06 23.78
N ALA A 145 -36.13 -0.94 23.60
CA ALA A 145 -35.53 -0.06 22.61
C ALA A 145 -34.64 -0.85 21.65
N LEU A 146 -34.80 -0.57 20.37
CA LEU A 146 -34.01 -1.07 19.27
C LEU A 146 -33.19 0.08 18.69
N GLY A 147 -31.95 -0.22 18.33
CA GLY A 147 -31.06 0.69 17.61
C GLY A 147 -30.40 -0.01 16.43
N LYS A 148 -30.33 0.64 15.28
CA LYS A 148 -29.66 0.11 14.09
C LYS A 148 -28.90 1.21 13.38
N SER A 149 -27.61 1.00 13.16
CA SER A 149 -26.79 1.92 12.40
C SER A 149 -26.83 1.58 10.91
N PHE A 150 -27.04 2.62 10.11
CA PHE A 150 -26.91 2.60 8.65
C PHE A 150 -25.65 3.36 8.28
N GLU A 151 -24.55 2.61 8.17
CA GLU A 151 -23.21 3.16 7.99
C GLU A 151 -23.03 3.91 6.66
N THR A 152 -23.75 3.57 5.60
CA THR A 152 -23.67 4.28 4.31
C THR A 152 -24.09 5.74 4.42
N VAL A 153 -24.99 6.06 5.35
CA VAL A 153 -25.67 7.36 5.42
C VAL A 153 -25.42 8.06 6.75
N LYS A 154 -24.39 7.69 7.53
CA LYS A 154 -24.10 8.23 8.87
C LYS A 154 -25.32 8.35 9.79
N ALA A 155 -26.27 7.43 9.67
CA ALA A 155 -27.52 7.51 10.38
C ALA A 155 -27.69 6.34 11.33
N ARG A 156 -28.40 6.57 12.42
CA ARG A 156 -28.84 5.56 13.37
C ARG A 156 -30.34 5.66 13.50
N PHE A 157 -31.00 4.55 13.22
CA PHE A 157 -32.43 4.40 13.43
C PHE A 157 -32.67 3.82 14.80
N HIS A 158 -33.67 4.36 15.48
CA HIS A 158 -34.14 3.90 16.76
C HIS A 158 -35.63 3.61 16.64
N ALA A 159 -36.07 2.53 17.27
CA ALA A 159 -37.48 2.21 17.37
C ALA A 159 -37.72 1.48 18.67
N GLY A 160 -38.92 1.58 19.21
CA GLY A 160 -39.22 0.89 20.44
C GLY A 160 -40.65 1.08 20.88
N VAL A 161 -40.93 0.54 22.05
CA VAL A 161 -42.19 0.72 22.74
C VAL A 161 -41.88 1.04 24.19
N GLN A 162 -42.58 2.03 24.72
CA GLN A 162 -42.51 2.40 26.13
C GLN A 162 -43.91 2.46 26.74
N THR A 163 -44.00 2.21 28.04
CA THR A 163 -45.28 2.31 28.74
C THR A 163 -45.55 3.72 29.20
N VAL A 164 -46.80 4.15 29.22
CA VAL A 164 -47.17 5.39 29.90
C VAL A 164 -48.01 5.01 31.10
N PRO A 165 -47.50 5.21 32.33
CA PRO A 165 -48.25 4.88 33.53
C PRO A 165 -49.63 5.53 33.48
N ARG A 166 -50.68 4.75 33.76
CA ARG A 166 -52.06 5.21 33.94
C ARG A 166 -52.75 5.85 32.74
N SER A 167 -52.19 5.70 31.53
CA SER A 167 -52.98 5.93 30.32
C SER A 167 -53.82 4.70 30.02
N GLU A 168 -55.12 4.73 30.37
CA GLU A 168 -56.05 3.61 30.10
C GLU A 168 -56.22 3.35 28.60
N SER A 169 -56.04 4.38 27.77
CA SER A 169 -56.18 4.24 26.32
C SER A 169 -54.86 4.02 25.58
N GLU A 170 -53.72 4.29 26.23
CA GLU A 170 -52.39 4.23 25.63
C GLU A 170 -51.33 3.68 26.59
N ALA A 171 -51.58 2.49 27.13
CA ALA A 171 -50.62 1.83 28.01
C ALA A 171 -49.27 1.54 27.31
N PHE A 172 -49.28 1.35 25.99
CA PHE A 172 -48.10 1.08 25.16
C PHE A 172 -47.95 2.10 24.03
N ASN A 173 -46.80 2.76 23.99
CA ASN A 173 -46.53 3.86 23.06
C ASN A 173 -45.33 3.51 22.18
N PRO A 174 -45.56 3.18 20.90
CA PRO A 174 -44.47 3.00 19.96
C PRO A 174 -43.83 4.34 19.63
N TYR A 175 -42.53 4.28 19.35
CA TYR A 175 -41.77 5.42 18.88
C TYR A 175 -40.74 5.02 17.83
N PHE A 176 -40.34 6.02 17.06
CA PHE A 176 -39.31 5.95 16.05
C PHE A 176 -38.42 7.18 16.18
N ALA A 177 -37.13 7.04 15.94
CA ALA A 177 -36.24 8.17 15.83
C ALA A 177 -35.12 7.90 14.84
N LEU A 178 -34.62 8.99 14.24
CA LEU A 178 -33.51 8.99 13.32
C LEU A 178 -32.48 9.97 13.85
N GLU A 179 -31.26 9.49 14.10
CA GLU A 179 -30.10 10.30 14.43
C GLU A 179 -29.18 10.34 13.20
N LYS A 180 -28.76 11.52 12.78
CA LYS A 180 -27.88 11.74 11.62
C LYS A 180 -26.65 12.51 12.06
N TYR A 181 -25.47 11.99 11.72
CA TYR A 181 -24.20 12.66 11.93
C TYR A 181 -23.76 13.44 10.68
N PHE A 182 -23.40 14.71 10.85
CA PHE A 182 -22.95 15.59 9.76
C PHE A 182 -21.44 15.79 9.71
N GLY A 183 -20.69 15.37 10.74
CA GLY A 183 -19.27 15.71 10.88
C GLY A 183 -19.05 16.79 11.94
N LEU A 184 -17.79 17.02 12.33
CA LEU A 184 -17.39 18.06 13.30
C LEU A 184 -18.13 17.97 14.66
N GLY A 185 -18.58 16.77 15.05
CA GLY A 185 -19.37 16.56 16.26
C GLY A 185 -20.83 17.02 16.15
N ILE A 186 -21.33 17.38 14.97
CA ILE A 186 -22.71 17.86 14.77
C ILE A 186 -23.64 16.69 14.44
N TYR A 187 -24.74 16.57 15.19
CA TYR A 187 -25.80 15.60 14.96
C TYR A 187 -27.16 16.28 14.88
N SER A 188 -28.04 15.75 14.05
CA SER A 188 -29.46 16.06 14.11
C SER A 188 -30.26 14.82 14.46
N SER A 189 -31.29 14.99 15.27
CA SER A 189 -32.17 13.90 15.68
C SER A 189 -33.61 14.30 15.40
N PHE A 190 -34.34 13.42 14.71
CA PHE A 190 -35.79 13.52 14.54
C PHE A 190 -36.45 12.40 15.30
N ILE A 191 -37.45 12.72 16.13
CA ILE A 191 -38.15 11.79 17.00
C ILE A 191 -39.63 11.86 16.66
N LEU A 192 -40.26 10.69 16.54
CA LEU A 192 -41.69 10.53 16.36
C LEU A 192 -42.18 9.54 17.42
N HIS A 193 -42.96 10.00 18.39
CA HIS A 193 -43.51 9.14 19.44
C HIS A 193 -45.02 9.30 19.53
N ARG A 194 -45.71 8.26 19.98
CA ARG A 194 -47.16 8.31 20.16
C ARG A 194 -47.50 8.92 21.53
N ARG A 195 -48.37 9.94 21.54
CA ARG A 195 -48.96 10.58 22.72
C ARG A 195 -50.39 11.04 22.40
N ASP A 196 -51.31 10.84 23.33
CA ASP A 196 -52.71 11.24 23.23
C ASP A 196 -53.38 10.81 21.90
N ARG A 197 -53.11 9.57 21.45
CA ARG A 197 -53.62 8.95 20.21
C ARG A 197 -53.11 9.54 18.91
N ALA A 198 -52.12 10.44 18.98
CA ALA A 198 -51.45 11.02 17.83
C ALA A 198 -49.93 10.75 17.86
N PHE A 199 -49.29 10.82 16.71
CA PHE A 199 -47.82 10.83 16.63
C PHE A 199 -47.33 12.27 16.73
N ARG A 200 -46.51 12.53 17.75
CA ARG A 200 -45.88 13.82 18.04
C ARG A 200 -44.43 13.78 17.59
N GLY A 201 -44.03 14.80 16.84
CA GLY A 201 -42.73 14.96 16.20
C GLY A 201 -41.86 15.92 16.99
N SER A 202 -40.57 15.68 17.06
CA SER A 202 -39.61 16.58 17.69
C SER A 202 -38.28 16.54 16.96
N ALA A 203 -37.58 17.67 16.88
CA ALA A 203 -36.32 17.80 16.18
C ALA A 203 -35.27 18.44 17.09
N PHE A 204 -34.05 17.91 17.04
CA PHE A 204 -32.93 18.35 17.87
C PHE A 204 -31.69 18.56 17.01
N LEU A 205 -30.89 19.55 17.39
CA LEU A 205 -29.55 19.77 16.90
C LEU A 205 -28.59 19.64 18.09
N ASN A 206 -27.57 18.82 17.92
CA ASN A 206 -26.57 18.51 18.93
C ASN A 206 -25.19 18.84 18.39
N TRP A 207 -24.34 19.42 19.24
CA TRP A 207 -22.96 19.69 18.92
C TRP A 207 -22.04 19.18 20.03
N ARG A 208 -21.21 18.20 19.68
CA ARG A 208 -20.20 17.61 20.55
C ARG A 208 -18.87 18.31 20.38
N LEU A 209 -18.32 18.75 21.50
CA LEU A 209 -17.08 19.51 21.62
C LEU A 209 -16.04 18.69 22.41
N PHE A 210 -14.78 19.12 22.33
CA PHE A 210 -13.67 18.57 23.15
C PHE A 210 -13.56 17.04 23.07
N LYS A 211 -13.47 16.47 21.87
CA LYS A 211 -13.44 15.01 21.66
C LYS A 211 -14.62 14.30 22.35
N ASN A 212 -15.83 14.84 22.17
CA ASN A 212 -17.10 14.31 22.70
C ASN A 212 -17.25 14.34 24.23
N HIS A 213 -16.43 15.12 24.94
CA HIS A 213 -16.57 15.26 26.39
C HIS A 213 -17.71 16.19 26.78
N VAL A 214 -18.10 17.10 25.88
CA VAL A 214 -19.19 18.05 26.10
C VAL A 214 -20.13 17.99 24.91
N GLU A 215 -21.44 18.03 25.16
CA GLU A 215 -22.45 18.16 24.13
C GLU A 215 -23.41 19.30 24.47
N LEU A 216 -23.61 20.19 23.52
CA LEU A 216 -24.64 21.22 23.55
C LEU A 216 -25.81 20.77 22.69
N CYS A 217 -27.03 21.01 23.15
CA CYS A 217 -28.23 20.62 22.43
C CYS A 217 -29.30 21.70 22.50
N ALA A 218 -29.98 21.89 21.38
CA ALA A 218 -31.20 22.67 21.28
C ALA A 218 -32.21 21.94 20.39
N GLY A 219 -33.49 22.00 20.71
CA GLY A 219 -34.52 21.33 19.94
C GLY A 219 -35.90 21.94 20.10
N ALA A 220 -36.76 21.59 19.16
CA ALA A 220 -38.18 21.92 19.14
C ALA A 220 -38.99 20.64 19.39
N VAL A 221 -39.90 20.71 20.35
CA VAL A 221 -40.74 19.61 20.82
C VAL A 221 -42.18 19.86 20.39
N ASP A 222 -42.90 18.78 20.08
CA ASP A 222 -44.26 18.80 19.51
C ASP A 222 -44.39 19.74 18.30
N LEU A 223 -43.72 19.39 17.21
CA LEU A 223 -43.71 20.18 15.97
C LEU A 223 -45.10 20.37 15.36
N GLN A 224 -46.04 19.49 15.65
CA GLN A 224 -47.42 19.56 15.17
C GLN A 224 -48.16 20.72 15.81
N ASP A 225 -48.09 20.85 17.14
CA ASP A 225 -48.73 21.96 17.85
C ASP A 225 -47.87 23.24 17.79
N LEU A 226 -46.56 23.10 17.58
CA LEU A 226 -45.67 24.24 17.42
C LEU A 226 -45.93 24.99 16.11
N PHE A 227 -46.30 24.29 15.04
CA PHE A 227 -46.53 24.86 13.71
C PHE A 227 -47.99 24.68 13.29
N ILE A 228 -48.85 25.55 13.81
CA ILE A 228 -50.29 25.54 13.54
C ILE A 228 -50.53 26.11 12.13
N ASP A 229 -51.34 25.40 11.34
CA ASP A 229 -51.75 25.81 9.99
C ASP A 229 -52.94 26.78 10.13
N HIS A 230 -52.73 28.06 9.84
CA HIS A 230 -53.80 29.05 9.71
C HIS A 230 -54.12 29.29 8.22
N GLU A 231 -55.31 29.82 7.90
CA GLU A 231 -55.71 30.11 6.51
C GLU A 231 -54.69 31.00 5.75
N ASP A 232 -53.91 31.81 6.47
CA ASP A 232 -52.90 32.73 5.94
C ASP A 232 -51.43 32.23 6.01
N GLY A 233 -51.19 31.02 6.54
CA GLY A 233 -49.85 30.42 6.61
C GLY A 233 -49.49 29.74 7.94
N ILE A 234 -48.25 29.27 8.05
CA ILE A 234 -47.72 28.56 9.22
C ILE A 234 -47.08 29.58 10.18
N SER A 235 -47.55 29.67 11.42
CA SER A 235 -46.94 30.49 12.48
C SER A 235 -46.50 29.64 13.67
N PRO A 236 -45.35 29.93 14.29
CA PRO A 236 -44.89 29.18 15.46
C PRO A 236 -45.67 29.60 16.71
N SER A 237 -46.25 28.64 17.44
CA SER A 237 -46.94 28.85 18.72
C SER A 237 -46.41 27.94 19.81
N LEU A 238 -46.04 28.51 20.96
CA LEU A 238 -45.66 27.74 22.15
C LEU A 238 -46.87 27.41 23.06
N VAL A 239 -48.07 27.83 22.65
CA VAL A 239 -49.31 27.60 23.38
C VAL A 239 -49.91 26.28 22.89
N PRO A 240 -50.17 25.30 23.78
CA PRO A 240 -50.74 24.02 23.38
C PRO A 240 -52.21 24.16 22.95
N ASP A 241 -52.64 23.33 22.00
CA ASP A 241 -54.04 23.27 21.54
C ASP A 241 -54.97 22.69 22.63
N GLN A 242 -54.44 21.77 23.44
CA GLN A 242 -55.16 21.19 24.58
C GLN A 242 -54.49 21.53 25.92
N PRO A 243 -55.27 21.94 26.95
CA PRO A 243 -54.72 22.37 28.24
C PRO A 243 -54.03 21.23 29.01
N ALA A 244 -54.49 19.97 28.84
CA ALA A 244 -53.97 18.80 29.53
C ALA A 244 -53.63 17.69 28.53
N GLY A 245 -52.37 17.25 28.53
CA GLY A 245 -51.88 16.20 27.65
C GLY A 245 -50.44 15.83 27.97
N PHE A 246 -50.00 14.68 27.46
CA PHE A 246 -48.64 14.17 27.67
C PHE A 246 -47.67 14.67 26.58
N SER A 247 -48.02 15.79 25.93
CA SER A 247 -47.23 16.49 24.92
C SER A 247 -47.54 17.99 25.00
N ARG A 248 -46.51 18.83 24.84
CA ARG A 248 -46.66 20.30 24.73
C ARG A 248 -45.62 20.87 23.78
N PRO A 249 -45.98 21.85 22.92
CA PRO A 249 -45.02 22.56 22.09
C PRO A 249 -44.05 23.36 22.95
N GLY A 250 -42.77 23.29 22.61
CA GLY A 250 -41.76 23.95 23.41
C GLY A 250 -40.35 23.88 22.85
N ILE A 251 -39.47 24.68 23.44
CA ILE A 251 -38.05 24.72 23.12
C ILE A 251 -37.30 23.98 24.22
N TRP A 252 -36.47 23.03 23.80
CA TRP A 252 -35.64 22.24 24.67
C TRP A 252 -34.19 22.65 24.51
N ILE A 253 -33.47 22.85 25.62
CA ILE A 253 -32.05 23.18 25.63
C ILE A 253 -31.36 22.29 26.65
N GLY A 254 -30.17 21.80 26.33
CA GLY A 254 -29.41 21.00 27.27
C GLY A 254 -27.91 21.03 27.03
N ILE A 255 -27.20 20.70 28.09
CA ILE A 255 -25.76 20.47 28.08
C ILE A 255 -25.47 19.14 28.75
N ARG A 256 -24.58 18.34 28.16
CA ARG A 256 -24.13 17.08 28.74
C ARG A 256 -22.61 17.00 28.79
N PHE A 257 -22.10 16.35 29.82
CA PHE A 257 -20.68 16.10 30.05
C PHE A 257 -20.45 14.60 30.16
N GLN A 258 -19.47 14.06 29.45
CA GLN A 258 -19.08 12.65 29.51
C GLN A 258 -17.63 12.53 29.97
N HIS A 259 -17.38 11.60 30.89
CA HIS A 259 -16.01 11.27 31.31
C HIS A 259 -15.88 9.80 31.74
N ALA A 260 -14.62 9.35 31.90
CA ALA A 260 -14.29 8.01 32.38
C ALA A 260 -13.65 8.08 33.76
N ILE A 261 -14.02 7.16 34.65
CA ILE A 261 -13.52 7.03 36.03
C ILE A 261 -12.32 6.06 36.07
N GLY A 262 -11.99 5.40 34.96
CA GLY A 262 -10.87 4.44 34.86
C GLY A 262 -11.12 3.08 35.55
N LEU A 263 -12.27 2.92 36.20
CA LEU A 263 -12.71 1.68 36.85
C LEU A 263 -13.65 0.92 35.91
N GLY A 264 -13.11 0.15 34.97
CA GLY A 264 -13.91 -0.66 34.05
C GLY A 264 -13.09 -1.28 32.92
N ARG A 265 -13.50 -2.45 32.41
CA ARG A 265 -12.94 -2.99 31.16
C ARG A 265 -13.66 -2.34 29.99
N ALA A 266 -12.91 -1.67 29.13
CA ALA A 266 -13.38 -1.24 27.82
C ALA A 266 -13.23 -2.41 26.82
N GLY A 267 -14.33 -3.09 26.55
CA GLY A 267 -14.45 -4.23 25.63
C GLY A 267 -15.72 -4.18 24.78
N GLY A 268 -16.36 -3.00 24.69
CA GLY A 268 -17.63 -2.76 23.99
C GLY A 268 -17.49 -1.84 22.77
N PHE A 269 -18.49 -1.92 21.88
CA PHE A 269 -18.70 -1.18 20.62
C PHE A 269 -17.77 0.00 20.27
N ALA A 270 -17.11 -0.12 19.12
CA ALA A 270 -16.38 0.99 18.49
C ALA A 270 -17.34 2.02 17.86
N SER A 271 -17.31 3.26 18.32
CA SER A 271 -18.05 4.35 17.71
C SER A 271 -17.46 4.73 16.34
N VAL A 272 -18.12 5.66 15.64
CA VAL A 272 -17.60 6.23 14.39
C VAL A 272 -16.30 6.97 14.65
N GLU A 273 -16.29 7.74 15.72
CA GLU A 273 -15.20 8.62 16.12
C GLU A 273 -14.01 7.79 16.60
N ASP A 274 -14.24 6.70 17.33
CA ASP A 274 -13.19 5.76 17.74
C ASP A 274 -12.52 5.07 16.54
N ARG A 275 -13.26 4.89 15.45
CA ARG A 275 -12.74 4.26 14.23
C ARG A 275 -12.02 5.28 13.36
N LEU A 276 -12.54 6.49 13.28
CA LEU A 276 -11.90 7.60 12.58
C LEU A 276 -10.56 7.95 13.25
N ALA A 277 -10.55 8.13 14.58
CA ALA A 277 -9.33 8.38 15.33
C ALA A 277 -8.29 7.26 15.14
N ARG A 278 -8.72 5.99 15.18
CA ARG A 278 -7.83 4.86 14.89
C ARG A 278 -7.34 4.81 13.45
N GLN A 279 -8.13 5.28 12.49
CA GLN A 279 -7.71 5.39 11.10
C GLN A 279 -6.69 6.51 10.93
N ASP A 280 -6.91 7.68 11.54
CA ASP A 280 -5.98 8.81 11.53
C ASP A 280 -4.64 8.41 12.16
N ASP A 281 -4.66 7.76 13.33
CA ASP A 281 -3.45 7.22 13.98
C ASP A 281 -2.72 6.23 13.06
N ARG A 282 -3.47 5.39 12.33
CA ARG A 282 -2.89 4.41 11.42
C ARG A 282 -2.33 5.05 10.15
N ILE A 283 -2.96 6.11 9.64
CA ILE A 283 -2.46 6.90 8.52
C ILE A 283 -1.13 7.56 8.92
N GLY A 284 -1.08 8.21 10.10
CA GLY A 284 0.17 8.82 10.59
C GLY A 284 1.30 7.80 10.79
N SER A 285 0.98 6.59 11.28
CA SER A 285 1.94 5.50 11.36
C SER A 285 2.45 5.05 9.99
N LEU A 286 1.56 4.96 8.98
CA LEU A 286 1.93 4.57 7.62
C LEU A 286 2.77 5.65 6.93
N GLU A 287 2.48 6.92 7.16
CA GLU A 287 3.29 8.05 6.66
C GLU A 287 4.71 7.98 7.24
N SER A 288 4.86 7.73 8.54
CA SER A 288 6.16 7.57 9.18
C SER A 288 6.94 6.35 8.63
N GLU A 289 6.25 5.25 8.36
CA GLU A 289 6.87 4.06 7.75
C GLU A 289 7.33 4.36 6.31
N LEU A 290 6.52 5.05 5.51
CA LEU A 290 6.85 5.47 4.14
C LEU A 290 8.11 6.35 4.11
N ASP A 291 8.22 7.32 5.02
CA ASP A 291 9.38 8.21 5.11
C ASP A 291 10.65 7.44 5.49
N SER A 292 10.54 6.45 6.38
CA SER A 292 11.67 5.57 6.72
C SER A 292 12.16 4.75 5.52
N ILE A 293 11.23 4.26 4.69
CA ILE A 293 11.55 3.51 3.47
C ILE A 293 12.24 4.42 2.43
N ARG A 294 11.75 5.66 2.26
CA ARG A 294 12.38 6.64 1.35
C ARG A 294 13.84 6.91 1.75
N LEU A 295 14.10 7.13 3.04
CA LEU A 295 15.45 7.32 3.56
C LEU A 295 16.36 6.11 3.31
N LEU A 296 15.85 4.88 3.45
CA LEU A 296 16.60 3.67 3.14
C LEU A 296 16.89 3.54 1.64
N LEU A 297 15.93 3.91 0.79
CA LEU A 297 16.09 3.87 -0.66
C LEU A 297 17.17 4.85 -1.14
N ASP A 298 17.17 6.07 -0.60
CA ASP A 298 18.17 7.10 -0.92
C ASP A 298 19.58 6.65 -0.49
N ARG A 299 19.71 6.09 0.72
CA ARG A 299 20.99 5.55 1.20
C ARG A 299 21.49 4.41 0.31
N THR A 300 20.57 3.57 -0.16
CA THR A 300 20.90 2.45 -1.05
C THR A 300 21.35 2.97 -2.42
N HIS A 301 20.67 3.97 -2.98
CA HIS A 301 21.08 4.63 -4.23
C HIS A 301 22.48 5.26 -4.13
N GLN A 302 22.77 5.96 -3.03
CA GLN A 302 24.11 6.50 -2.79
C GLN A 302 25.18 5.40 -2.72
N SER A 303 24.87 4.27 -2.08
CA SER A 303 25.78 3.13 -1.98
C SER A 303 26.03 2.48 -3.34
N ILE A 304 24.99 2.30 -4.16
CA ILE A 304 25.12 1.77 -5.53
C ILE A 304 26.00 2.68 -6.38
N SER A 305 25.75 4.00 -6.36
CA SER A 305 26.55 4.96 -7.11
C SER A 305 28.02 4.97 -6.69
N ALA A 306 28.30 4.78 -5.39
CA ALA A 306 29.67 4.64 -4.91
C ALA A 306 30.35 3.38 -5.45
N VAL A 307 29.65 2.24 -5.44
CA VAL A 307 30.16 0.97 -5.99
C VAL A 307 30.40 1.08 -7.49
N GLU A 308 29.48 1.66 -8.26
CA GLU A 308 29.64 1.88 -9.71
C GLU A 308 30.89 2.68 -10.03
N LYS A 309 31.16 3.76 -9.29
CA LYS A 309 32.39 4.56 -9.44
C LYS A 309 33.64 3.74 -9.16
N SER A 310 33.63 2.90 -8.12
CA SER A 310 34.76 2.02 -7.81
C SER A 310 35.00 0.97 -8.91
N VAL A 311 33.93 0.38 -9.46
CA VAL A 311 34.02 -0.57 -10.57
C VAL A 311 34.57 0.10 -11.82
N HIS A 312 34.13 1.32 -12.14
CA HIS A 312 34.64 2.07 -13.29
C HIS A 312 36.13 2.39 -13.14
N GLY A 313 36.57 2.84 -11.96
CA GLY A 313 37.97 3.10 -11.68
C GLY A 313 38.88 1.86 -11.80
N LEU A 314 38.36 0.68 -11.44
CA LEU A 314 39.05 -0.60 -11.65
C LEU A 314 39.15 -0.95 -13.14
N ALA A 315 38.08 -0.76 -13.90
CA ALA A 315 38.06 -1.04 -15.34
C ALA A 315 39.07 -0.17 -16.11
N ASP A 316 39.15 1.12 -15.80
CA ASP A 316 40.10 2.06 -16.43
C ASP A 316 41.57 1.69 -16.14
N SER A 317 41.85 1.25 -14.91
CA SER A 317 43.20 0.82 -14.50
C SER A 317 43.66 -0.42 -15.27
N ILE A 318 42.75 -1.39 -15.48
CA ILE A 318 43.01 -2.61 -16.25
C ILE A 318 43.18 -2.29 -17.74
N GLY A 319 42.33 -1.42 -18.30
CA GLY A 319 42.40 -1.01 -19.71
C GLY A 319 43.71 -0.30 -20.08
N GLY A 320 44.23 0.56 -19.20
CA GLY A 320 45.47 1.31 -19.43
C GLY A 320 46.74 0.45 -19.48
N HIS A 321 46.77 -0.68 -18.77
CA HIS A 321 47.93 -1.59 -18.76
C HIS A 321 47.92 -2.55 -19.96
N SER A 322 46.75 -3.08 -20.33
CA SER A 322 46.60 -3.95 -21.51
C SER A 322 46.89 -3.20 -22.82
N GLY A 323 46.37 -1.97 -22.97
CA GLY A 323 46.55 -1.16 -24.18
C GLY A 323 48.02 -0.78 -24.47
N LYS A 324 48.82 -0.49 -23.44
CA LYS A 324 50.26 -0.21 -23.59
C LYS A 324 51.02 -1.44 -24.09
N LEU A 325 50.72 -2.61 -23.55
CA LEU A 325 51.39 -3.85 -23.94
C LEU A 325 50.99 -4.28 -25.36
N LYS A 326 49.71 -4.10 -25.74
CA LYS A 326 49.24 -4.27 -27.12
C LYS A 326 50.02 -3.40 -28.10
N ALA A 327 50.23 -2.12 -27.80
CA ALA A 327 50.99 -1.22 -28.67
C ALA A 327 52.45 -1.67 -28.86
N ILE A 328 53.12 -2.09 -27.77
CA ILE A 328 54.50 -2.61 -27.82
C ILE A 328 54.57 -3.90 -28.65
N MET A 329 53.63 -4.83 -28.47
CA MET A 329 53.60 -6.07 -29.25
C MET A 329 53.32 -5.82 -30.72
N LEU A 330 52.42 -4.89 -31.03
CA LEU A 330 52.09 -4.53 -32.41
C LEU A 330 53.29 -3.92 -33.14
N ASP A 331 54.02 -3.01 -32.51
CA ASP A 331 55.26 -2.43 -33.06
C ASP A 331 56.29 -3.52 -33.40
N LYS A 332 56.51 -4.46 -32.47
CA LYS A 332 57.46 -5.57 -32.69
C LYS A 332 57.00 -6.50 -33.82
N ILE A 333 55.71 -6.79 -33.94
CA ILE A 333 55.17 -7.61 -35.03
C ILE A 333 55.27 -6.88 -36.38
N VAL A 334 55.02 -5.57 -36.42
CA VAL A 334 55.21 -4.73 -37.62
C VAL A 334 56.67 -4.76 -38.06
N ARG A 335 57.61 -4.67 -37.11
CA ARG A 335 59.04 -4.82 -37.39
C ARG A 335 59.40 -6.21 -37.89
N LEU A 336 58.75 -7.25 -37.37
CA LEU A 336 58.95 -8.62 -37.85
C LEU A 336 58.46 -8.77 -39.30
N LYS A 337 57.29 -8.22 -39.62
CA LYS A 337 56.74 -8.20 -40.98
C LYS A 337 57.69 -7.50 -41.96
N SER A 338 58.17 -6.31 -41.60
CA SER A 338 59.04 -5.55 -42.51
C SER A 338 60.35 -6.29 -42.80
N LEU A 339 60.89 -7.05 -41.85
CA LEU A 339 62.08 -7.89 -42.06
C LEU A 339 61.84 -9.08 -43.00
N TYR A 340 60.62 -9.59 -43.09
CA TYR A 340 60.25 -10.63 -44.07
C TYR A 340 60.03 -10.07 -45.49
N GLU A 341 59.82 -8.76 -45.63
CA GLU A 341 59.51 -8.11 -46.91
C GLU A 341 60.75 -7.47 -47.60
N VAL A 342 61.95 -7.58 -47.01
CA VAL A 342 63.22 -7.06 -47.59
C VAL A 342 63.82 -8.05 -48.61
N ASP A 343 64.22 -7.56 -49.79
CA ASP A 343 64.82 -8.36 -50.88
C ASP A 343 66.06 -9.17 -50.48
N ARG A 344 66.84 -8.67 -49.52
CA ARG A 344 67.92 -9.41 -48.86
C ARG A 344 67.44 -9.95 -47.54
N PHE A 345 67.03 -11.23 -47.54
CA PHE A 345 66.57 -11.91 -46.34
C PHE A 345 67.71 -12.10 -45.33
N GLU A 346 67.58 -11.48 -44.16
CA GLU A 346 68.56 -11.56 -43.06
C GLU A 346 67.98 -12.35 -41.87
N PRO A 347 68.19 -13.68 -41.80
CA PRO A 347 67.53 -14.54 -40.81
C PRO A 347 67.90 -14.19 -39.36
N GLU A 348 69.10 -13.65 -39.13
CA GLU A 348 69.56 -13.26 -37.79
C GLU A 348 68.78 -12.08 -37.22
N LYS A 349 68.35 -11.13 -38.07
CA LYS A 349 67.51 -9.99 -37.65
C LYS A 349 66.10 -10.46 -37.27
N VAL A 350 65.53 -11.38 -38.04
CA VAL A 350 64.22 -11.99 -37.76
C VAL A 350 64.25 -12.74 -36.44
N ARG A 351 65.27 -13.59 -36.23
CA ARG A 351 65.44 -14.35 -34.98
C ARG A 351 65.57 -13.43 -33.77
N ARG A 352 66.30 -12.32 -33.90
CA ARG A 352 66.46 -11.34 -32.81
C ARG A 352 65.12 -10.69 -32.42
N VAL A 353 64.33 -10.24 -33.38
CA VAL A 353 63.02 -9.62 -33.10
C VAL A 353 62.03 -10.64 -32.53
N ALA A 354 62.02 -11.87 -33.05
CA ALA A 354 61.22 -12.95 -32.49
C ALA A 354 61.63 -13.27 -31.04
N ALA A 355 62.94 -13.35 -30.75
CA ALA A 355 63.45 -13.58 -29.41
C ALA A 355 63.07 -12.45 -28.43
N GLU A 356 63.01 -11.19 -28.89
CA GLU A 356 62.52 -10.08 -28.07
C GLU A 356 61.04 -10.28 -27.67
N ILE A 357 60.18 -10.75 -28.58
CA ILE A 357 58.75 -11.02 -28.29
C ILE A 357 58.64 -12.22 -27.35
N VAL A 358 59.36 -13.31 -27.63
CA VAL A 358 59.39 -14.51 -26.79
C VAL A 358 59.88 -14.19 -25.37
N GLY A 359 60.81 -13.25 -25.20
CA GLY A 359 61.31 -12.78 -23.90
C GLY A 359 60.24 -12.15 -22.98
N PHE A 360 59.07 -11.75 -23.50
CA PHE A 360 57.95 -11.31 -22.66
C PHE A 360 57.18 -12.47 -22.02
N GLY A 361 57.28 -13.68 -22.59
CA GLY A 361 56.64 -14.91 -22.09
C GLY A 361 55.12 -14.76 -21.94
N ASP A 362 54.58 -15.26 -20.83
CA ASP A 362 53.15 -15.23 -20.49
C ASP A 362 52.54 -13.83 -20.57
N ARG A 363 53.32 -12.78 -20.29
CA ARG A 363 52.82 -11.40 -20.29
C ARG A 363 52.39 -10.94 -21.69
N ALA A 364 53.01 -11.44 -22.75
CA ALA A 364 52.65 -11.05 -24.12
C ALA A 364 51.37 -11.73 -24.61
N VAL A 365 50.96 -12.86 -24.01
CA VAL A 365 49.86 -13.69 -24.52
C VAL A 365 48.53 -12.94 -24.63
N PRO A 366 48.07 -12.16 -23.62
CA PRO A 366 46.83 -11.38 -23.74
C PRO A 366 46.89 -10.34 -24.87
N ALA A 367 48.02 -9.63 -24.99
CA ALA A 367 48.21 -8.61 -26.02
C ALA A 367 48.27 -9.22 -27.44
N LEU A 368 48.96 -10.34 -27.62
CA LEU A 368 49.02 -11.07 -28.90
C LEU A 368 47.65 -11.63 -29.28
N LYS A 369 46.87 -12.13 -28.31
CA LYS A 369 45.48 -12.57 -28.50
C LYS A 369 44.60 -11.41 -28.96
N GLU A 370 44.68 -10.25 -28.30
CA GLU A 370 43.95 -9.04 -28.72
C GLU A 370 44.34 -8.59 -30.13
N ILE A 371 45.62 -8.62 -30.50
CA ILE A 371 46.09 -8.28 -31.86
C ILE A 371 45.51 -9.25 -32.89
N LEU A 372 45.48 -10.55 -32.58
CA LEU A 372 44.96 -11.57 -33.49
C LEU A 372 43.45 -11.45 -33.73
N LEU A 373 42.68 -11.05 -32.71
CA LEU A 373 41.23 -10.88 -32.78
C LEU A 373 40.80 -9.51 -33.36
N ASP A 374 41.69 -8.53 -33.37
CA ASP A 374 41.39 -7.19 -33.86
C ASP A 374 41.31 -7.18 -35.40
N ARG A 375 40.09 -7.18 -35.92
CA ARG A 375 39.82 -7.15 -37.37
C ARG A 375 40.33 -5.89 -38.08
N LYS A 376 40.68 -4.83 -37.34
CA LYS A 376 41.28 -3.61 -37.91
C LYS A 376 42.78 -3.78 -38.18
N VAL A 377 43.42 -4.76 -37.56
CA VAL A 377 44.84 -5.07 -37.76
C VAL A 377 45.00 -5.86 -39.06
N ASP A 378 46.03 -5.50 -39.85
CA ASP A 378 46.38 -6.19 -41.08
C ASP A 378 46.53 -7.71 -40.88
N ARG A 379 45.99 -8.49 -41.83
CA ARG A 379 45.91 -9.96 -41.74
C ARG A 379 47.30 -10.60 -41.57
N ARG A 380 48.33 -10.06 -42.23
CA ARG A 380 49.72 -10.54 -42.07
C ARG A 380 50.24 -10.36 -40.64
N LEU A 381 49.90 -9.25 -39.98
CA LEU A 381 50.28 -9.00 -38.59
C LEU A 381 49.53 -9.94 -37.63
N ARG A 382 48.26 -10.24 -37.91
CA ARG A 382 47.48 -11.24 -37.15
C ARG A 382 48.09 -12.65 -37.27
N MET A 383 48.55 -13.05 -38.46
CA MET A 383 49.28 -14.31 -38.65
C MET A 383 50.60 -14.33 -37.88
N HIS A 384 51.38 -13.24 -37.92
CA HIS A 384 52.61 -13.16 -37.12
C HIS A 384 52.33 -13.20 -35.61
N ALA A 385 51.22 -12.64 -35.13
CA ALA A 385 50.80 -12.80 -33.73
C ALA A 385 50.53 -14.28 -33.38
N ALA A 386 49.85 -15.03 -34.26
CA ALA A 386 49.64 -16.48 -34.10
C ALA A 386 50.97 -17.24 -34.06
N SER A 387 51.88 -16.91 -34.97
CA SER A 387 53.21 -17.51 -35.04
C SER A 387 54.01 -17.26 -33.75
N MET A 388 53.99 -16.02 -33.24
CA MET A 388 54.69 -15.66 -31.99
C MET A 388 54.10 -16.34 -30.75
N LEU A 389 52.79 -16.57 -30.71
CA LEU A 389 52.19 -17.42 -29.67
C LEU A 389 52.75 -18.85 -29.73
N GLY A 390 52.92 -19.40 -30.94
CA GLY A 390 53.57 -20.70 -31.16
C GLY A 390 55.04 -20.73 -30.71
N GLU A 391 55.79 -19.66 -30.96
CA GLU A 391 57.20 -19.53 -30.53
C GLU A 391 57.35 -19.30 -29.02
N ILE A 392 56.36 -18.67 -28.35
CA ILE A 392 56.35 -18.53 -26.88
C ILE A 392 56.20 -19.91 -26.21
N GLY A 393 55.40 -20.80 -26.79
CA GLY A 393 55.46 -22.24 -26.52
C GLY A 393 55.07 -22.71 -25.11
N ASN A 394 54.55 -21.83 -24.25
CA ASN A 394 54.18 -22.17 -22.88
C ASN A 394 52.69 -22.53 -22.74
N LYS A 395 52.28 -22.93 -21.53
CA LYS A 395 50.90 -23.37 -21.27
C LYS A 395 49.86 -22.28 -21.58
N THR A 396 50.12 -21.02 -21.21
CA THR A 396 49.15 -19.94 -21.47
C THR A 396 49.01 -19.65 -22.97
N ALA A 397 50.10 -19.72 -23.74
CA ALA A 397 50.07 -19.60 -25.20
C ALA A 397 49.33 -20.78 -25.85
N SER A 398 49.52 -22.01 -25.34
CA SER A 398 48.79 -23.18 -25.83
C SER A 398 47.28 -23.06 -25.62
N ASP A 399 46.84 -22.61 -24.44
CA ASP A 399 45.43 -22.41 -24.12
C ASP A 399 44.83 -21.29 -24.98
N ALA A 400 45.59 -20.21 -25.23
CA ALA A 400 45.18 -19.14 -26.11
C ALA A 400 45.03 -19.60 -27.58
N LEU A 401 45.98 -20.37 -28.11
CA LEU A 401 45.92 -20.89 -29.49
C LEU A 401 44.73 -21.85 -29.69
N LEU A 402 44.43 -22.71 -28.72
CA LEU A 402 43.27 -23.60 -28.73
C LEU A 402 41.96 -22.80 -28.77
N ASP A 403 41.82 -21.81 -27.89
CA ASP A 403 40.65 -20.94 -27.84
C ASP A 403 40.46 -20.18 -29.17
N LEU A 404 41.55 -19.59 -29.69
CA LEU A 404 41.53 -18.83 -30.94
C LEU A 404 41.18 -19.68 -32.17
N LEU A 405 41.61 -20.94 -32.22
CA LEU A 405 41.29 -21.86 -33.32
C LEU A 405 39.77 -22.10 -33.44
N THR A 406 39.05 -22.09 -32.32
CA THR A 406 37.59 -22.27 -32.31
C THR A 406 36.81 -20.98 -32.63
N GLN A 407 37.40 -19.82 -32.38
CA GLN A 407 36.75 -18.51 -32.54
C GLN A 407 36.94 -17.90 -33.93
N THR A 408 38.04 -18.22 -34.62
CA THR A 408 38.37 -17.59 -35.90
C THR A 408 37.67 -18.27 -37.08
N GLY A 409 37.04 -17.45 -37.94
CA GLY A 409 36.49 -17.89 -39.23
C GLY A 409 37.44 -17.67 -40.42
N ASP A 410 38.61 -17.07 -40.19
CA ASP A 410 39.58 -16.69 -41.22
C ASP A 410 40.49 -17.88 -41.55
N THR A 411 40.42 -18.41 -42.78
CA THR A 411 41.05 -19.66 -43.20
C THR A 411 42.58 -19.60 -43.15
N GLU A 412 43.19 -18.49 -43.59
CA GLU A 412 44.64 -18.30 -43.51
C GLU A 412 45.15 -18.30 -42.06
N ILE A 413 44.37 -17.70 -41.14
CA ILE A 413 44.72 -17.67 -39.72
C ILE A 413 44.49 -19.03 -39.05
N LYS A 414 43.46 -19.78 -39.44
CA LYS A 414 43.30 -21.18 -39.00
C LYS A 414 44.53 -22.00 -39.36
N VAL A 415 45.05 -21.87 -40.58
CA VAL A 415 46.28 -22.57 -41.02
C VAL A 415 47.48 -22.20 -40.13
N GLU A 416 47.70 -20.91 -39.86
CA GLU A 416 48.82 -20.48 -39.01
C GLU A 416 48.66 -20.96 -37.55
N LEU A 417 47.44 -20.96 -37.01
CA LEU A 417 47.14 -21.51 -35.67
C LEU A 417 47.40 -23.03 -35.60
N LEU A 418 47.03 -23.77 -36.65
CA LEU A 418 47.33 -25.21 -36.76
C LEU A 418 48.83 -25.47 -36.81
N ILE A 419 49.58 -24.67 -37.58
CA ILE A 419 51.05 -24.75 -37.65
C ILE A 419 51.67 -24.45 -36.28
N ALA A 420 51.21 -23.41 -35.60
CA ALA A 420 51.69 -23.04 -34.27
C ALA A 420 51.46 -24.14 -33.22
N LEU A 421 50.23 -24.68 -33.15
CA LEU A 421 49.89 -25.82 -32.27
C LEU A 421 50.70 -27.08 -32.62
N GLY A 422 50.95 -27.31 -33.91
CA GLY A 422 51.78 -28.40 -34.42
C GLY A 422 53.25 -28.28 -34.02
N LYS A 423 53.82 -27.07 -34.11
CA LYS A 423 55.19 -26.78 -33.64
C LYS A 423 55.33 -27.08 -32.14
N MET A 424 54.30 -26.78 -31.36
CA MET A 424 54.26 -27.01 -29.91
C MET A 424 53.99 -28.48 -29.53
N ASN A 425 53.63 -29.34 -30.48
CA ASN A 425 53.12 -30.69 -30.24
C ASN A 425 51.94 -30.72 -29.24
N GLU A 426 51.02 -29.76 -29.35
CA GLU A 426 49.88 -29.65 -28.44
C GLU A 426 48.82 -30.73 -28.70
N THR A 427 48.99 -31.89 -28.04
CA THR A 427 48.13 -33.06 -28.23
C THR A 427 46.65 -32.81 -27.95
N ARG A 428 46.28 -31.82 -27.12
CA ARG A 428 44.87 -31.45 -26.88
C ARG A 428 44.18 -30.91 -28.14
N ALA A 429 44.95 -30.38 -29.09
CA ALA A 429 44.41 -29.88 -30.36
C ALA A 429 44.07 -30.99 -31.35
N MET A 430 44.52 -32.24 -31.14
CA MET A 430 44.38 -33.31 -32.13
C MET A 430 42.92 -33.60 -32.50
N TYR A 431 42.00 -33.56 -31.54
CA TYR A 431 40.57 -33.73 -31.82
C TYR A 431 40.01 -32.61 -32.72
N LEU A 432 40.38 -31.35 -32.46
CA LEU A 432 39.99 -30.21 -33.30
C LEU A 432 40.62 -30.31 -34.69
N MET A 433 41.88 -30.75 -34.77
CA MET A 433 42.56 -30.99 -36.04
C MET A 433 41.90 -32.12 -36.84
N GLU A 434 41.42 -33.19 -36.20
CA GLU A 434 40.67 -34.27 -36.87
C GLU A 434 39.37 -33.77 -37.48
N GLN A 435 38.68 -32.83 -36.82
CA GLN A 435 37.51 -32.17 -37.40
C GLN A 435 37.89 -31.27 -38.59
N LEU A 436 38.97 -30.49 -38.44
CA LEU A 436 39.46 -29.59 -39.48
C LEU A 436 40.10 -30.31 -40.66
N ALA A 437 40.49 -31.58 -40.53
CA ALA A 437 40.99 -32.41 -41.63
C ALA A 437 39.98 -32.61 -42.77
N ASN A 438 38.70 -32.28 -42.52
CA ASN A 438 37.59 -32.28 -43.48
C ASN A 438 36.97 -30.87 -43.64
N ASP A 439 37.68 -29.80 -43.28
CA ASP A 439 37.21 -28.41 -43.49
C ASP A 439 36.91 -28.18 -44.99
N PRO A 440 35.86 -27.41 -45.33
CA PRO A 440 35.53 -27.10 -46.72
C PRO A 440 36.67 -26.38 -47.46
N ASP A 441 37.52 -25.62 -46.75
CA ASP A 441 38.70 -24.99 -47.34
C ASP A 441 39.86 -25.99 -47.43
N ASP A 442 40.30 -26.27 -48.66
CA ASP A 442 41.34 -27.27 -48.94
C ASP A 442 42.67 -26.93 -48.26
N ALA A 443 43.00 -25.65 -48.05
CA ALA A 443 44.25 -25.26 -47.38
C ALA A 443 44.19 -25.56 -45.87
N VAL A 444 43.05 -25.32 -45.23
CA VAL A 444 42.81 -25.68 -43.82
C VAL A 444 42.83 -27.20 -43.65
N ALA A 445 42.15 -27.94 -44.52
CA ALA A 445 42.10 -29.40 -44.48
C ALA A 445 43.48 -30.04 -44.68
N LEU A 446 44.25 -29.58 -45.68
CA LEU A 446 45.62 -30.05 -45.91
C LEU A 446 46.54 -29.74 -44.72
N ALA A 447 46.45 -28.53 -44.17
CA ALA A 447 47.27 -28.14 -43.02
C ALA A 447 46.95 -29.02 -41.80
N ALA A 448 45.66 -29.25 -41.52
CA ALA A 448 45.23 -30.10 -40.41
C ALA A 448 45.70 -31.56 -40.58
N GLN A 449 45.56 -32.14 -41.78
CA GLN A 449 46.04 -33.50 -42.08
C GLN A 449 47.56 -33.63 -41.91
N GLU A 450 48.33 -32.67 -42.42
CA GLU A 450 49.80 -32.71 -42.33
C GLU A 450 50.31 -32.47 -40.91
N VAL A 451 49.70 -31.53 -40.16
CA VAL A 451 50.05 -31.31 -38.75
C VAL A 451 49.72 -32.54 -37.91
N LEU A 452 48.55 -33.16 -38.10
CA LEU A 452 48.18 -34.41 -37.42
C LEU A 452 49.17 -35.53 -37.68
N ARG A 453 49.55 -35.75 -38.95
CA ARG A 453 50.52 -36.78 -39.32
C ARG A 453 51.86 -36.56 -38.63
N ARG A 454 52.40 -35.33 -38.70
CA ARG A 454 53.67 -34.97 -38.05
C ARG A 454 53.61 -35.10 -36.53
N MET A 455 52.49 -34.70 -35.93
CA MET A 455 52.31 -34.81 -34.48
C MET A 455 52.18 -36.27 -34.04
N ALA A 456 51.44 -37.11 -34.78
CA ALA A 456 51.33 -38.54 -34.51
C ALA A 456 52.70 -39.23 -34.61
N GLU A 457 53.51 -38.87 -35.61
CA GLU A 457 54.88 -39.36 -35.78
C GLU A 457 55.81 -38.94 -34.64
N ARG A 458 55.69 -37.71 -34.14
CA ARG A 458 56.58 -37.17 -33.09
C ARG A 458 56.18 -37.54 -31.67
N THR A 459 54.88 -37.61 -31.40
CA THR A 459 54.35 -37.81 -30.03
C THR A 459 53.90 -39.24 -29.78
N GLY A 460 53.73 -40.07 -30.82
CA GLY A 460 53.17 -41.42 -30.72
C GLY A 460 51.66 -41.44 -30.41
N ALA A 461 50.99 -40.29 -30.42
CA ALA A 461 49.56 -40.20 -30.20
C ALA A 461 48.78 -40.86 -31.35
N ARG A 462 47.80 -41.71 -31.01
CA ARG A 462 46.98 -42.42 -31.99
C ARG A 462 45.90 -41.49 -32.55
N ILE A 463 45.85 -41.34 -33.87
CA ILE A 463 44.73 -40.75 -34.60
C ILE A 463 43.52 -41.70 -34.43
N THR A 464 42.33 -41.17 -34.24
CA THR A 464 41.11 -41.96 -34.02
C THR A 464 40.90 -42.97 -35.18
N PRO A 465 40.78 -44.29 -34.90
CA PRO A 465 40.56 -45.28 -35.95
C PRO A 465 39.23 -45.03 -36.67
N GLY A 466 39.27 -44.78 -37.98
CA GLY A 466 38.08 -44.53 -38.81
C GLY A 466 37.83 -43.07 -39.19
N THR A 467 38.73 -42.14 -38.84
CA THR A 467 38.68 -40.76 -39.37
C THR A 467 38.89 -40.79 -40.89
N SER A 468 37.80 -40.78 -41.66
CA SER A 468 37.82 -40.62 -43.11
C SER A 468 38.27 -39.19 -43.41
N MET A 469 39.53 -39.02 -43.79
CA MET A 469 40.07 -37.75 -44.25
C MET A 469 39.74 -37.59 -45.73
N ARG A 470 39.21 -36.42 -46.11
CA ARG A 470 38.93 -36.08 -47.51
C ARG A 470 40.20 -36.24 -48.35
N GLU A 471 40.10 -36.97 -49.44
CA GLU A 471 41.18 -37.09 -50.43
C GLU A 471 41.26 -35.77 -51.20
N ILE A 472 42.36 -35.04 -51.01
CA ILE A 472 42.58 -33.73 -51.62
C ILE A 472 43.57 -33.93 -52.76
N ASP A 473 43.15 -33.58 -53.98
CA ASP A 473 43.94 -33.77 -55.19
C ASP A 473 45.20 -32.88 -55.13
N ARG A 474 46.37 -33.51 -54.96
CA ARG A 474 47.65 -32.81 -54.80
C ARG A 474 48.12 -32.10 -56.08
N GLY A 475 47.36 -32.22 -57.18
CA GLY A 475 47.68 -31.71 -58.51
C GLY A 475 47.41 -30.23 -58.79
N ALA A 476 46.78 -29.46 -57.89
CA ALA A 476 46.42 -28.07 -58.15
C ALA A 476 47.02 -27.03 -57.18
N ALA A 477 48.09 -27.37 -56.46
CA ALA A 477 48.92 -26.37 -55.80
C ALA A 477 49.82 -25.69 -56.84
N ALA A 478 49.43 -24.49 -57.28
CA ALA A 478 50.23 -23.65 -58.16
C ALA A 478 51.69 -23.56 -57.69
N LYS A 479 52.62 -23.88 -58.59
CA LYS A 479 54.06 -23.58 -58.45
C LYS A 479 54.25 -22.17 -57.89
N PRO A 480 55.18 -21.95 -56.95
CA PRO A 480 55.59 -20.58 -56.62
C PRO A 480 56.20 -19.98 -57.88
N LYS A 481 55.53 -18.97 -58.47
CA LYS A 481 56.17 -18.11 -59.49
C LYS A 481 57.22 -17.30 -58.74
N GLY A 482 58.48 -17.70 -58.93
CA GLY A 482 59.62 -17.22 -58.16
C GLY A 482 59.98 -15.76 -58.42
N ALA A 483 60.57 -15.13 -57.41
CA ALA A 483 61.59 -14.12 -57.64
C ALA A 483 62.81 -14.85 -58.23
N ASN A 484 63.15 -14.54 -59.48
CA ASN A 484 64.49 -14.75 -59.98
C ASN A 484 64.93 -13.51 -60.73
N LEU A 485 66.22 -13.19 -60.55
CA LEU A 485 66.95 -12.10 -61.16
C LEU A 485 66.70 -11.93 -62.66
N ASP A 486 66.71 -10.66 -63.05
CA ASP A 486 67.16 -10.05 -64.32
C ASP A 486 66.60 -10.58 -65.65
N THR A 487 65.83 -9.71 -66.32
CA THR A 487 66.31 -8.98 -67.52
C THR A 487 65.30 -7.88 -67.93
N THR A 488 65.76 -6.63 -67.77
CA THR A 488 65.63 -5.46 -68.66
C THR A 488 64.29 -5.09 -69.34
N THR A 489 63.97 -3.79 -69.15
CA THR A 489 63.39 -2.81 -70.12
C THR A 489 61.95 -3.05 -70.60
N GLU A 490 61.06 -2.08 -70.77
CA GLU A 490 61.09 -0.62 -70.77
C GLU A 490 59.62 -0.15 -70.86
N SER A 491 59.36 1.09 -70.40
CA SER A 491 58.39 2.06 -70.96
C SER A 491 56.89 1.67 -71.06
N GLY A 492 55.91 2.44 -70.60
CA GLY A 492 55.85 3.87 -70.29
C GLY A 492 54.41 4.35 -70.57
N SER A 493 54.08 5.52 -70.02
CA SER A 493 52.86 6.32 -70.28
C SER A 493 51.52 5.77 -69.72
N GLN A 494 50.62 6.55 -69.13
CA GLN A 494 50.53 8.00 -68.99
C GLN A 494 49.43 8.33 -67.94
N VAL A 495 49.55 9.53 -67.38
CA VAL A 495 48.81 10.18 -66.29
C VAL A 495 48.18 11.46 -66.93
N PRO A 496 47.40 12.38 -66.29
CA PRO A 496 46.22 12.44 -65.35
C PRO A 496 45.04 13.23 -66.05
N PRO A 497 44.20 14.17 -65.47
CA PRO A 497 43.97 14.67 -64.09
C PRO A 497 42.55 15.07 -63.57
N VAL A 498 42.46 15.17 -62.22
CA VAL A 498 41.98 16.26 -61.31
C VAL A 498 40.58 16.92 -61.44
N ALA A 499 39.84 16.97 -60.31
CA ALA A 499 39.30 18.16 -59.60
C ALA A 499 37.95 17.90 -58.88
N GLY A 500 37.80 18.31 -57.60
CA GLY A 500 36.52 18.35 -56.85
C GLY A 500 35.75 19.67 -57.06
N PRO A 501 35.04 20.22 -56.05
CA PRO A 501 33.98 19.70 -55.17
C PRO A 501 32.66 20.52 -55.33
N SER A 502 31.52 20.13 -54.72
CA SER A 502 30.47 21.05 -54.19
C SER A 502 29.16 20.37 -53.74
N SER A 503 28.58 20.93 -52.67
CA SER A 503 27.19 20.81 -52.20
C SER A 503 26.48 22.15 -52.54
N PRO A 504 25.13 22.29 -52.64
CA PRO A 504 24.27 22.51 -51.44
C PRO A 504 22.75 22.17 -51.56
N ALA A 505 22.04 22.31 -50.42
CA ALA A 505 20.61 22.71 -50.16
C ALA A 505 19.46 21.93 -50.87
N GLY A 506 18.33 21.53 -50.27
CA GLY A 506 17.45 22.14 -49.27
C GLY A 506 16.03 22.23 -49.89
N THR A 507 14.93 21.93 -49.16
CA THR A 507 13.56 22.52 -49.27
C THR A 507 12.53 21.68 -48.47
N GLU A 508 11.78 22.38 -47.62
CA GLU A 508 10.61 21.95 -46.83
C GLU A 508 9.34 21.77 -47.69
N ILE A 509 8.30 21.13 -47.12
CA ILE A 509 6.89 21.64 -47.01
C ILE A 509 5.97 20.47 -46.60
N SER A 510 5.20 20.71 -45.53
CA SER A 510 3.94 20.04 -45.13
C SER A 510 2.80 21.06 -45.39
N PRO A 511 1.51 20.68 -45.58
CA PRO A 511 0.60 20.60 -44.41
C PRO A 511 -0.70 19.76 -44.54
N ASP A 512 -1.34 19.60 -43.36
CA ASP A 512 -2.80 19.55 -43.04
C ASP A 512 -3.72 18.31 -43.17
N ALA A 513 -4.55 18.18 -42.12
CA ALA A 513 -5.42 17.09 -41.62
C ALA A 513 -6.89 17.19 -42.17
N PRO A 514 -8.04 16.67 -41.60
CA PRO A 514 -8.33 16.12 -40.25
C PRO A 514 -9.38 14.95 -40.07
N VAL A 515 -9.39 14.40 -38.83
CA VAL A 515 -10.52 13.98 -37.93
C VAL A 515 -11.58 12.91 -38.35
N ASP A 516 -11.74 11.83 -37.54
CA ASP A 516 -13.00 11.59 -36.77
C ASP A 516 -13.02 10.41 -35.74
N THR A 517 -13.61 10.72 -34.57
CA THR A 517 -14.42 9.97 -33.56
C THR A 517 -14.17 8.51 -33.03
N LEU A 518 -14.16 8.41 -31.68
CA LEU A 518 -14.42 7.26 -30.75
C LEU A 518 -15.94 6.90 -30.68
N PRO A 519 -16.48 5.78 -30.08
CA PRO A 519 -16.12 5.24 -28.73
C PRO A 519 -16.49 3.75 -28.34
N ARG A 520 -16.19 3.41 -27.06
CA ARG A 520 -16.87 2.47 -26.10
C ARG A 520 -16.23 1.10 -25.73
N THR A 521 -16.23 0.89 -24.40
CA THR A 521 -15.84 -0.24 -23.50
C THR A 521 -16.77 -1.47 -23.58
N PRO A 522 -16.39 -2.68 -23.06
CA PRO A 522 -16.62 -3.05 -21.63
C PRO A 522 -15.57 -3.99 -20.96
N ALA A 523 -15.75 -4.19 -19.65
CA ALA A 523 -14.88 -4.85 -18.64
C ALA A 523 -15.07 -6.40 -18.52
N PRO A 524 -14.79 -7.06 -17.36
CA PRO A 524 -13.54 -7.77 -17.03
C PRO A 524 -13.73 -9.30 -16.81
N ARG A 525 -12.63 -10.08 -16.68
CA ARG A 525 -12.68 -11.45 -16.14
C ARG A 525 -11.59 -11.75 -15.12
N ALA A 526 -12.05 -12.47 -14.09
CA ALA A 526 -11.39 -12.86 -12.85
C ALA A 526 -10.29 -13.91 -13.01
N ASN A 527 -9.41 -14.03 -12.02
CA ASN A 527 -8.77 -15.29 -11.65
C ASN A 527 -8.33 -15.32 -10.17
N PRO A 528 -8.13 -16.53 -9.58
CA PRO A 528 -8.39 -16.81 -8.18
C PRO A 528 -7.15 -16.90 -7.28
N ARG A 529 -7.42 -17.01 -5.97
CA ARG A 529 -6.51 -17.24 -4.83
C ARG A 529 -5.46 -18.34 -5.06
N PRO A 530 -4.35 -18.32 -4.30
CA PRO A 530 -3.68 -19.53 -3.87
C PRO A 530 -3.78 -19.78 -2.36
N SER A 531 -3.76 -21.06 -2.04
CA SER A 531 -3.87 -21.70 -0.74
C SER A 531 -2.50 -22.01 -0.11
N THR A 532 -2.51 -22.11 1.22
CA THR A 532 -1.70 -22.98 2.09
C THR A 532 -0.17 -22.89 2.08
N ASN A 533 0.40 -22.60 3.26
CA ASN A 533 1.51 -23.42 3.76
C ASN A 533 1.57 -23.46 5.30
N ARG A 534 1.72 -24.69 5.83
CA ARG A 534 2.03 -25.06 7.22
C ARG A 534 3.56 -25.01 7.41
N PHE A 535 4.03 -24.43 8.52
CA PHE A 535 5.20 -24.81 9.35
C PHE A 535 5.04 -23.96 10.62
N GLY A 536 5.14 -24.44 11.87
CA GLY A 536 6.21 -25.20 12.51
C GLY A 536 6.61 -24.35 13.73
N GLY A 537 6.70 -24.93 14.92
CA GLY A 537 6.58 -24.20 16.18
C GLY A 537 7.70 -23.21 16.50
N THR A 538 7.44 -22.30 17.44
CA THR A 538 8.21 -22.12 18.69
C THR A 538 7.62 -20.94 19.49
N SER A 539 7.36 -21.19 20.76
CA SER A 539 6.89 -20.19 21.73
C SER A 539 8.08 -19.39 22.26
N PRO A 540 8.04 -18.04 22.29
CA PRO A 540 8.99 -17.28 23.09
C PRO A 540 8.43 -17.02 24.50
N ARG A 541 9.29 -17.27 25.48
CA ARG A 541 9.11 -17.06 26.91
C ARG A 541 8.82 -15.60 27.25
N ARG A 542 7.95 -15.40 28.25
CA ARG A 542 7.81 -14.14 29.01
C ARG A 542 9.16 -13.67 29.57
N PRO A 543 9.48 -12.37 29.54
CA PRO A 543 10.40 -11.78 30.51
C PRO A 543 9.66 -11.52 31.83
N SER A 544 10.27 -11.99 32.91
CA SER A 544 9.92 -11.70 34.31
C SER A 544 10.11 -10.23 34.64
N SER A 545 9.08 -9.59 35.20
CA SER A 545 9.15 -8.26 35.80
C SER A 545 9.84 -8.30 37.19
N PRO A 546 10.61 -7.27 37.56
CA PRO A 546 11.22 -7.19 38.89
C PRO A 546 10.17 -6.83 39.96
N ARG A 547 10.34 -7.46 41.13
CA ARG A 547 9.50 -7.38 42.33
C ARG A 547 9.68 -6.02 43.02
N ALA A 548 8.60 -5.26 43.21
CA ALA A 548 8.60 -4.04 44.03
C ALA A 548 8.57 -4.40 45.54
N PRO A 549 9.16 -3.58 46.43
CA PRO A 549 9.27 -3.87 47.86
C PRO A 549 7.96 -3.62 48.61
N THR A 550 7.70 -4.48 49.61
CA THR A 550 6.56 -4.44 50.54
C THR A 550 6.64 -3.20 51.47
N PRO A 551 5.54 -2.48 51.74
CA PRO A 551 5.52 -1.43 52.75
C PRO A 551 5.42 -1.99 54.18
N PRO A 552 5.93 -1.28 55.22
CA PRO A 552 5.90 -1.74 56.59
C PRO A 552 4.50 -1.60 57.24
N ALA A 553 4.24 -2.47 58.21
CA ALA A 553 2.98 -2.59 58.94
C ALA A 553 2.64 -1.35 59.78
N ALA A 554 1.35 -0.97 59.78
CA ALA A 554 0.80 0.10 60.61
C ALA A 554 0.62 -0.34 62.09
N PRO A 555 0.79 0.57 63.06
CA PRO A 555 0.61 0.26 64.48
C PRO A 555 -0.88 0.24 64.90
N THR A 556 -1.17 -0.70 65.79
CA THR A 556 -2.43 -0.96 66.51
C THR A 556 -2.98 0.24 67.28
N ALA A 557 -4.29 0.49 67.15
CA ALA A 557 -5.05 1.48 67.91
C ALA A 557 -5.50 0.95 69.29
N PRO A 558 -5.59 1.79 70.34
CA PRO A 558 -6.18 1.44 71.65
C PRO A 558 -7.72 1.66 71.67
N PRO A 559 -8.43 1.12 72.67
CA PRO A 559 -9.88 0.91 72.59
C PRO A 559 -10.72 2.15 72.94
N ARG A 560 -11.95 2.13 72.41
CA ARG A 560 -13.03 3.11 72.61
C ARG A 560 -13.42 3.26 74.08
N GLN A 561 -13.61 4.49 74.53
CA GLN A 561 -14.50 4.82 75.65
C GLN A 561 -15.82 5.35 75.10
N GLU A 562 -16.90 4.73 75.59
CA GLU A 562 -18.29 5.18 75.47
C GLU A 562 -18.51 6.39 76.38
N SER A 563 -19.30 7.36 75.92
CA SER A 563 -20.05 8.24 76.82
C SER A 563 -21.37 8.65 76.18
N GLU A 564 -22.45 8.21 76.82
CA GLU A 564 -23.83 8.64 76.66
C GLU A 564 -24.00 10.14 76.91
N ASN A 565 -24.91 10.80 76.17
CA ASN A 565 -26.09 11.51 76.69
C ASN A 565 -26.71 12.49 75.67
N SER A 566 -27.89 12.11 75.16
CA SER A 566 -29.21 12.83 75.12
C SER A 566 -29.29 14.35 74.75
N PRO A 567 -30.49 14.97 74.65
CA PRO A 567 -31.11 15.30 73.35
C PRO A 567 -31.36 16.82 73.13
N VAL A 568 -31.63 17.19 71.86
CA VAL A 568 -32.64 18.14 71.30
C VAL A 568 -33.02 19.37 72.17
N PRO A 569 -33.01 20.61 71.64
CA PRO A 569 -33.89 21.08 70.54
C PRO A 569 -33.26 21.19 69.16
#